data_AF-A0A9N9G3Z2-F1
#
_entry.id   AF-A0A9N9G3Z2-F1
#
_cell.length_a   1.000
_cell.length_b   1.000
_cell.length_c   1.000
_cell.angle_alpha   90.00
_cell.angle_beta   90.00
_cell.angle_gamma   90.00
#
_symmetry.space_group_name_H-M   'P 1'
#
loop_
_entity.id
_entity.type
_entity.pdbx_description
1 polymer ?
#
loop_
_entity_poly.entity_id
_entity_poly.type
_entity_poly.pdbx_seq_one_letter_code
_entity_poly.pdbx_strand_id
1 'polypeptide(L)'
;MLPSKPLPPPVPNPRFTAPASFYGMNVYYKFYIQLICVFVLVVLASLRVDGQSTNSAECVTNFDPNTDYFPVKATVETATLFSIQYFKFYKLVTNKFTNETFALYQCGTQVPPATAIPAGTKVFEVPVKKMAVLGTSSVAYLDMLGLRSKISIIDSSDFISSPCVQLLRDNGSITALSPVAANAATQLSTVSLVIGASTADTTKQTSVSTSAEQDPGSLNRAEWINFYSTFFNVEDRAIGIFKGIVSNYACFRQLAVVDTTKPVLAWVVYDAPSDFNNNTASWSIADAQYKKQLTEAAGAVYFNTSQLKYTTSSDFLTAIASVDIIIDETFIASDISDVYRNYGLTPDAPYKFVKNKKIFREDGITSPTDGRDWFERAVPMQDAVLEDLINVVNEKLPKSGYQRKWFRNVALGETKTISASANCTDPNAATTVCNLNYGGRCCRPRLRTLTEQKASTRLKKKYFENQIVEYLSAVILTT
;
A
#
# COMPACT_ATOMS: atom_id res chain seq x y z
N MET A 1 -12.73 -19.51 -98.83
CA MET A 1 -13.63 -18.34 -98.68
C MET A 1 -14.99 -18.88 -98.28
N LEU A 2 -15.69 -18.49 -97.22
CA LEU A 2 -15.45 -17.69 -96.03
C LEU A 2 -16.50 -18.26 -95.04
N PRO A 3 -16.14 -18.61 -93.79
CA PRO A 3 -16.92 -19.58 -93.02
C PRO A 3 -17.94 -18.92 -92.06
N SER A 4 -19.15 -19.45 -92.10
CA SER A 4 -20.21 -19.33 -91.10
C SER A 4 -19.87 -20.10 -89.82
N LYS A 5 -20.27 -19.60 -88.64
CA LYS A 5 -20.87 -20.45 -87.59
C LYS A 5 -21.85 -19.66 -86.72
N PRO A 6 -22.88 -20.33 -86.17
CA PRO A 6 -24.21 -19.76 -85.93
C PRO A 6 -24.37 -19.14 -84.54
N LEU A 7 -25.34 -18.23 -84.45
CA LEU A 7 -25.82 -17.63 -83.21
C LEU A 7 -26.42 -18.71 -82.26
N PRO A 8 -26.09 -18.69 -80.97
CA PRO A 8 -26.64 -19.63 -80.00
C PRO A 8 -28.14 -19.41 -79.74
N PRO A 9 -28.92 -20.48 -79.48
CA PRO A 9 -30.35 -20.41 -79.18
C PRO A 9 -30.64 -19.76 -77.82
N PRO A 10 -31.88 -19.26 -77.61
CA PRO A 10 -32.24 -18.41 -76.47
C PRO A 10 -32.07 -19.11 -75.12
N VAL A 11 -31.44 -18.42 -74.16
CA VAL A 11 -31.32 -18.87 -72.77
C VAL A 11 -32.70 -18.76 -72.10
N PRO A 12 -33.27 -19.85 -71.57
CA PRO A 12 -34.54 -19.82 -70.84
C PRO A 12 -34.42 -19.01 -69.54
N ASN A 13 -35.43 -18.20 -69.22
CA ASN A 13 -35.57 -17.51 -67.93
C ASN A 13 -35.30 -18.49 -66.76
N PRO A 14 -34.55 -18.08 -65.71
CA PRO A 14 -34.38 -18.92 -64.53
C PRO A 14 -35.75 -19.18 -63.88
N ARG A 15 -36.14 -20.46 -63.89
CA ARG A 15 -37.29 -20.98 -63.17
C ARG A 15 -37.01 -20.83 -61.67
N PHE A 16 -37.89 -20.13 -60.96
CA PHE A 16 -37.97 -20.18 -59.50
C PHE A 16 -38.12 -21.63 -59.05
N THR A 17 -37.07 -22.21 -58.48
CA THR A 17 -37.13 -23.47 -57.75
C THR A 17 -37.59 -23.20 -56.31
N ALA A 18 -38.59 -23.97 -55.88
CA ALA A 18 -39.18 -23.96 -54.56
C ALA A 18 -38.15 -24.06 -53.40
N PRO A 19 -38.48 -23.56 -52.19
CA PRO A 19 -37.58 -23.62 -51.04
C PRO A 19 -37.27 -25.07 -50.65
N ALA A 20 -35.98 -25.36 -50.46
CA ALA A 20 -35.53 -26.63 -49.90
C ALA A 20 -36.14 -26.83 -48.50
N SER A 21 -36.86 -27.93 -48.32
CA SER A 21 -37.42 -28.33 -47.02
C SER A 21 -36.31 -28.78 -46.07
N PHE A 22 -36.19 -28.14 -44.91
CA PHE A 22 -35.23 -28.43 -43.84
C PHE A 22 -35.59 -29.68 -43.00
N TYR A 23 -35.97 -30.79 -43.63
CA TYR A 23 -36.38 -32.01 -42.92
C TYR A 23 -35.23 -32.90 -42.42
N GLY A 24 -33.96 -32.48 -42.60
CA GLY A 24 -32.76 -33.26 -42.21
C GLY A 24 -32.00 -32.78 -40.96
N MET A 25 -32.44 -31.72 -40.27
CA MET A 25 -31.59 -31.06 -39.25
C MET A 25 -31.44 -31.81 -37.91
N ASN A 26 -32.27 -32.84 -37.64
CA ASN A 26 -32.20 -33.57 -36.35
C ASN A 26 -30.95 -34.45 -36.19
N VAL A 27 -30.36 -34.91 -37.29
CA VAL A 27 -29.14 -35.75 -37.24
C VAL A 27 -27.91 -34.88 -36.95
N TYR A 28 -27.89 -33.66 -37.48
CA TYR A 28 -26.78 -32.72 -37.28
C TYR A 28 -26.83 -32.02 -35.92
N TYR A 29 -28.01 -31.78 -35.36
CA TYR A 29 -28.17 -31.11 -34.05
C TYR A 29 -27.44 -31.86 -32.92
N LYS A 30 -27.52 -33.19 -32.89
CA LYS A 30 -26.80 -34.01 -31.89
C LYS A 30 -25.28 -33.94 -32.06
N PHE A 31 -24.80 -33.93 -33.31
CA PHE A 31 -23.37 -33.81 -33.62
C PHE A 31 -22.81 -32.44 -33.25
N TYR A 32 -23.57 -31.36 -33.51
CA TYR A 32 -23.20 -30.00 -33.11
C TYR A 32 -23.21 -29.81 -31.60
N ILE A 33 -24.18 -30.39 -30.87
CA ILE A 33 -24.18 -30.36 -29.40
C ILE A 33 -22.95 -31.09 -28.84
N GLN A 34 -22.62 -32.27 -29.36
CA GLN A 34 -21.42 -32.99 -28.92
C GLN A 34 -20.14 -32.20 -29.18
N LEU A 35 -20.00 -31.59 -30.36
CA LEU A 35 -18.86 -30.72 -30.67
C LEU A 35 -18.79 -29.49 -29.74
N ILE A 36 -19.92 -28.85 -29.46
CA ILE A 36 -19.98 -27.71 -28.53
C ILE A 36 -19.63 -28.14 -27.11
N CYS A 37 -20.13 -29.29 -26.64
CA CYS A 37 -19.81 -29.81 -25.31
C CYS A 37 -18.33 -30.19 -25.19
N VAL A 38 -17.73 -30.82 -26.20
CA VAL A 38 -16.29 -31.13 -26.22
C VAL A 38 -15.48 -29.84 -26.26
N PHE A 39 -15.87 -28.86 -27.07
CA PHE A 39 -15.19 -27.56 -27.14
C PHE A 39 -15.30 -26.79 -25.82
N VAL A 40 -16.47 -26.81 -25.16
CA VAL A 40 -16.68 -26.21 -23.83
C VAL A 40 -15.86 -26.93 -22.76
N LEU A 41 -15.77 -28.26 -22.80
CA LEU A 41 -14.93 -29.04 -21.88
C LEU A 41 -13.43 -28.78 -22.09
N VAL A 42 -12.98 -28.64 -23.34
CA VAL A 42 -11.58 -28.28 -23.66
C VAL A 42 -11.27 -26.85 -23.24
N VAL A 43 -12.20 -25.90 -23.44
CA VAL A 43 -12.04 -24.51 -22.99
C VAL A 43 -12.07 -24.41 -21.45
N LEU A 44 -12.90 -25.19 -20.77
CA LEU A 44 -12.92 -25.27 -19.31
C LEU A 44 -11.67 -25.97 -18.74
N ALA A 45 -11.13 -26.98 -19.43
CA ALA A 45 -9.85 -27.61 -19.08
C ALA A 45 -8.64 -26.71 -19.37
N SER A 46 -8.78 -25.70 -20.24
CA SER A 46 -7.75 -24.71 -20.57
C SER A 46 -7.78 -23.49 -19.65
N LEU A 47 -8.86 -23.29 -18.88
CA LEU A 47 -8.88 -22.34 -17.77
C LEU A 47 -8.16 -22.98 -16.59
N ARG A 48 -6.83 -23.00 -16.64
CA ARG A 48 -6.07 -23.04 -15.40
C ARG A 48 -6.45 -21.78 -14.63
N VAL A 49 -7.17 -21.95 -13.53
CA VAL A 49 -7.06 -20.99 -12.43
C VAL A 49 -5.60 -21.10 -12.05
N ASP A 50 -4.77 -20.13 -12.45
CA ASP A 50 -3.43 -20.00 -11.90
C ASP A 50 -3.62 -19.87 -10.39
N GLY A 51 -3.41 -20.99 -9.68
CA GLY A 51 -3.24 -20.94 -8.24
C GLY A 51 -2.13 -19.92 -8.02
N GLN A 52 -2.41 -18.88 -7.25
CA GLN A 52 -1.41 -17.88 -6.92
C GLN A 52 -0.19 -18.64 -6.39
N SER A 53 0.90 -18.63 -7.14
CA SER A 53 2.17 -19.18 -6.67
C SER A 53 2.50 -18.45 -5.37
N THR A 54 2.84 -19.19 -4.32
CA THR A 54 3.29 -18.65 -3.04
C THR A 54 4.66 -19.22 -2.72
N ASN A 55 5.49 -18.48 -1.97
CA ASN A 55 6.73 -19.04 -1.45
C ASN A 55 6.40 -20.02 -0.32
N SER A 56 7.17 -21.11 -0.19
CA SER A 56 6.89 -22.14 0.82
C SER A 56 7.15 -21.61 2.22
N ALA A 57 6.18 -21.80 3.12
CA ALA A 57 6.37 -21.61 4.55
C ALA A 57 7.02 -22.83 5.24
N GLU A 58 7.03 -23.98 4.55
CA GLU A 58 7.57 -25.24 5.06
C GLU A 58 9.04 -25.42 4.69
N CYS A 59 9.76 -26.13 5.57
CA CYS A 59 11.16 -26.44 5.34
C CYS A 59 11.34 -27.52 4.28
N VAL A 60 12.38 -27.33 3.47
CA VAL A 60 12.75 -28.26 2.41
C VAL A 60 13.28 -29.55 3.03
N THR A 61 12.71 -30.69 2.64
CA THR A 61 13.17 -32.01 3.11
C THR A 61 14.19 -32.64 2.17
N ASN A 62 14.09 -32.35 0.88
CA ASN A 62 14.97 -32.87 -0.18
C ASN A 62 15.58 -31.71 -0.95
N PHE A 63 16.72 -31.22 -0.48
CA PHE A 63 17.38 -30.07 -1.07
C PHE A 63 18.04 -30.41 -2.42
N ASP A 64 17.60 -29.73 -3.48
CA ASP A 64 18.27 -29.60 -4.77
C ASP A 64 18.76 -28.15 -4.97
N PRO A 65 20.07 -27.91 -5.18
CA PRO A 65 20.63 -26.56 -5.39
C PRO A 65 20.18 -25.87 -6.68
N ASN A 66 19.61 -26.59 -7.66
CA ASN A 66 19.16 -26.02 -8.93
C ASN A 66 17.68 -25.56 -8.91
N THR A 67 16.94 -26.00 -7.90
CA THR A 67 15.54 -25.63 -7.68
C THR A 67 15.43 -24.20 -7.18
N ASP A 68 14.48 -23.45 -7.73
CA ASP A 68 14.15 -22.10 -7.26
C ASP A 68 13.09 -22.20 -6.16
N TYR A 69 13.51 -22.00 -4.90
CA TYR A 69 12.65 -22.05 -3.72
C TYR A 69 11.90 -20.72 -3.47
N PHE A 70 12.14 -19.70 -4.30
CA PHE A 70 11.44 -18.42 -4.26
C PHE A 70 10.78 -18.10 -5.61
N PRO A 71 9.79 -18.89 -6.06
CA PRO A 71 9.10 -18.65 -7.32
C PRO A 71 8.37 -17.30 -7.35
N VAL A 72 7.97 -16.77 -6.19
CA VAL A 72 7.42 -15.41 -6.06
C VAL A 72 8.52 -14.45 -5.62
N LYS A 73 8.74 -13.41 -6.44
CA LYS A 73 9.80 -12.43 -6.22
C LYS A 73 9.20 -11.03 -6.14
N ALA A 74 9.46 -10.34 -5.03
CA ALA A 74 9.13 -8.93 -4.92
C ALA A 74 10.11 -8.11 -5.75
N THR A 75 9.59 -7.25 -6.62
CA THR A 75 10.39 -6.24 -7.32
C THR A 75 10.27 -4.94 -6.55
N VAL A 76 11.39 -4.24 -6.34
CA VAL A 76 11.40 -2.91 -5.70
C VAL A 76 11.23 -1.86 -6.79
N GLU A 77 10.10 -1.17 -6.80
CA GLU A 77 9.66 -0.25 -7.87
C GLU A 77 9.87 1.22 -7.53
N THR A 78 9.59 1.61 -6.29
CA THR A 78 9.55 3.00 -5.79
C THR A 78 10.48 3.25 -4.61
N ALA A 79 10.69 2.27 -3.74
CA ALA A 79 11.58 2.38 -2.60
C ALA A 79 13.02 2.63 -3.06
N THR A 80 13.69 3.57 -2.39
CA THR A 80 15.05 3.96 -2.77
C THR A 80 16.09 3.41 -1.82
N LEU A 81 15.69 3.08 -0.60
CA LEU A 81 16.60 2.75 0.50
C LEU A 81 16.75 1.26 0.78
N PHE A 82 16.14 0.39 -0.03
CA PHE A 82 16.48 -1.04 0.01
C PHE A 82 16.53 -1.67 -1.39
N SER A 83 17.03 -2.91 -1.45
CA SER A 83 16.96 -3.77 -2.64
C SER A 83 16.85 -5.22 -2.24
N ILE A 84 16.27 -6.04 -3.13
CA ILE A 84 16.15 -7.48 -2.98
C ILE A 84 16.76 -8.14 -4.23
N GLN A 85 17.63 -9.12 -4.02
CA GLN A 85 18.18 -9.98 -5.07
C GLN A 85 17.87 -11.43 -4.76
N TYR A 86 17.27 -12.14 -5.70
CA TYR A 86 16.87 -13.54 -5.52
C TYR A 86 17.88 -14.48 -6.15
N PHE A 87 18.22 -15.53 -5.41
CA PHE A 87 18.96 -16.69 -5.86
C PHE A 87 18.07 -17.93 -5.70
N LYS A 88 18.62 -19.11 -6.01
CA LYS A 88 17.87 -20.37 -6.01
C LYS A 88 17.30 -20.73 -4.64
N PHE A 89 18.14 -20.69 -3.60
CA PHE A 89 17.78 -21.12 -2.23
C PHE A 89 18.04 -20.05 -1.17
N TYR A 90 18.50 -18.86 -1.57
CA TYR A 90 18.58 -17.69 -0.70
C TYR A 90 18.22 -16.40 -1.45
N LYS A 91 17.99 -15.33 -0.71
CA LYS A 91 17.84 -13.96 -1.22
C LYS A 91 18.74 -13.02 -0.42
N LEU A 92 19.31 -12.03 -1.11
CA LEU A 92 20.05 -10.93 -0.49
C LEU A 92 19.14 -9.72 -0.39
N VAL A 93 18.99 -9.20 0.82
CA VAL A 93 18.23 -8.00 1.11
C VAL A 93 19.19 -6.96 1.66
N THR A 94 19.26 -5.80 1.04
CA THR A 94 20.18 -4.74 1.46
C THR A 94 19.39 -3.52 1.89
N ASN A 95 19.60 -3.06 3.13
CA ASN A 95 19.20 -1.73 3.58
C ASN A 95 20.31 -0.75 3.19
N LYS A 96 20.06 0.06 2.16
CA LYS A 96 21.03 1.00 1.58
C LYS A 96 21.27 2.21 2.47
N PHE A 97 20.35 2.52 3.39
CA PHE A 97 20.50 3.64 4.32
C PHE A 97 21.52 3.33 5.43
N THR A 98 21.45 2.12 5.99
CA THR A 98 22.38 1.67 7.05
C THR A 98 23.56 0.86 6.52
N ASN A 99 23.59 0.61 5.21
CA ASN A 99 24.58 -0.23 4.54
C ASN A 99 24.66 -1.67 5.12
N GLU A 100 23.52 -2.21 5.55
CA GLU A 100 23.41 -3.58 6.03
C GLU A 100 22.90 -4.52 4.93
N THR A 101 23.47 -5.73 4.85
CA THR A 101 23.02 -6.78 3.94
C THR A 101 22.66 -8.05 4.73
N PHE A 102 21.56 -8.68 4.33
CA PHE A 102 20.99 -9.87 4.95
C PHE A 102 20.88 -10.98 3.90
N ALA A 103 21.42 -12.16 4.20
CA ALA A 103 21.21 -13.37 3.41
C ALA A 103 20.12 -14.21 4.06
N LEU A 104 18.98 -14.33 3.37
CA LEU A 104 17.81 -15.04 3.86
C LEU A 104 17.67 -16.36 3.08
N TYR A 105 17.96 -17.49 3.71
CA TYR A 105 17.94 -18.81 3.04
C TYR A 105 16.74 -19.65 3.46
N GLN A 106 16.22 -20.46 2.54
CA GLN A 106 15.06 -21.30 2.81
C GLN A 106 15.40 -22.36 3.87
N CYS A 107 14.57 -22.50 4.91
CA CYS A 107 14.80 -23.53 5.92
C CYS A 107 14.83 -24.93 5.28
N GLY A 108 15.73 -25.78 5.76
CA GLY A 108 15.98 -27.09 5.16
C GLY A 108 16.87 -27.09 3.91
N THR A 109 17.35 -25.93 3.44
CA THR A 109 18.42 -25.84 2.44
C THR A 109 19.77 -25.61 3.08
N GLN A 110 20.84 -25.68 2.29
CA GLN A 110 22.16 -25.28 2.75
C GLN A 110 22.23 -23.77 3.06
N VAL A 111 23.02 -23.41 4.06
CA VAL A 111 23.42 -22.01 4.32
C VAL A 111 24.27 -21.53 3.14
N PRO A 112 24.01 -20.34 2.57
CA PRO A 112 24.84 -19.82 1.48
C PRO A 112 26.29 -19.67 1.92
N PRO A 113 27.27 -20.13 1.11
CA PRO A 113 28.67 -20.06 1.51
C PRO A 113 29.13 -18.61 1.60
N ALA A 114 30.02 -18.32 2.54
CA ALA A 114 30.55 -16.96 2.77
C ALA A 114 31.22 -16.35 1.53
N THR A 115 31.70 -17.18 0.60
CA THR A 115 32.27 -16.75 -0.69
C THR A 115 31.24 -16.31 -1.72
N ALA A 116 29.96 -16.67 -1.54
CA ALA A 116 28.85 -16.32 -2.43
C ALA A 116 28.02 -15.12 -1.95
N ILE A 117 28.36 -14.55 -0.79
CA ILE A 117 27.66 -13.41 -0.20
C ILE A 117 28.66 -12.30 0.19
N PRO A 118 28.25 -11.02 0.21
CA PRO A 118 29.13 -9.94 0.62
C PRO A 118 29.67 -10.12 2.05
N ALA A 119 30.89 -9.64 2.32
CA ALA A 119 31.46 -9.66 3.66
C ALA A 119 30.60 -8.86 4.65
N GLY A 120 30.47 -9.36 5.88
CA GLY A 120 29.63 -8.72 6.91
C GLY A 120 28.13 -8.98 6.77
N THR A 121 27.70 -9.80 5.80
CA THR A 121 26.29 -10.18 5.63
C THR A 121 25.79 -10.99 6.83
N LYS A 122 24.69 -10.55 7.44
CA LYS A 122 23.99 -11.32 8.48
C LYS A 122 23.11 -12.39 7.83
N VAL A 123 23.10 -13.60 8.37
CA VAL A 123 22.45 -14.75 7.72
C VAL A 123 21.25 -15.20 8.55
N PHE A 124 20.09 -15.36 7.91
CA PHE A 124 18.84 -15.78 8.54
C PHE A 124 18.23 -16.96 7.81
N GLU A 125 17.76 -17.92 8.58
CA GLU A 125 16.85 -18.96 8.08
C GLU A 125 15.44 -18.35 7.92
N VAL A 126 14.80 -18.57 6.77
CA VAL A 126 13.43 -18.11 6.50
C VAL A 126 12.50 -19.28 6.11
N PRO A 127 11.21 -19.22 6.51
CA PRO A 127 10.55 -18.13 7.24
C PRO A 127 10.90 -18.08 8.74
N VAL A 128 11.08 -16.87 9.26
CA VAL A 128 11.34 -16.64 10.69
C VAL A 128 10.13 -17.08 11.53
N LYS A 129 10.39 -17.81 12.62
CA LYS A 129 9.35 -18.35 13.50
C LYS A 129 8.96 -17.41 14.64
N LYS A 130 9.93 -16.71 15.23
CA LYS A 130 9.75 -15.78 16.35
C LYS A 130 10.63 -14.55 16.16
N MET A 131 10.07 -13.38 16.42
CA MET A 131 10.76 -12.10 16.34
C MET A 131 10.49 -11.20 17.55
N ALA A 132 11.42 -10.29 17.81
CA ALA A 132 11.22 -9.10 18.63
C ALA A 132 11.08 -7.86 17.73
N VAL A 133 10.17 -6.96 18.09
CA VAL A 133 9.92 -5.70 17.37
C VAL A 133 10.23 -4.53 18.28
N LEU A 134 11.20 -3.71 17.90
CA LEU A 134 11.72 -2.61 18.72
C LEU A 134 11.17 -1.23 18.32
N GLY A 135 10.56 -1.13 17.13
CA GLY A 135 9.95 0.10 16.62
C GLY A 135 8.48 -0.10 16.33
N THR A 136 7.65 0.86 16.75
CA THR A 136 6.19 0.80 16.55
C THR A 136 5.82 0.81 15.06
N SER A 137 6.55 1.54 14.21
CA SER A 137 6.33 1.56 12.76
C SER A 137 6.42 0.18 12.10
N SER A 138 7.37 -0.66 12.53
CA SER A 138 7.50 -2.04 12.05
C SER A 138 6.27 -2.88 12.37
N VAL A 139 5.59 -2.60 13.49
CA VAL A 139 4.36 -3.29 13.88
C VAL A 139 3.31 -3.16 12.78
N ALA A 140 3.15 -1.97 12.18
CA ALA A 140 2.15 -1.74 11.13
C ALA A 140 2.38 -2.61 9.88
N TYR A 141 3.63 -2.73 9.42
CA TYR A 141 3.96 -3.61 8.28
C TYR A 141 3.68 -5.08 8.58
N LEU A 142 4.11 -5.55 9.76
CA LEU A 142 3.93 -6.93 10.19
C LEU A 142 2.45 -7.27 10.40
N ASP A 143 1.69 -6.30 10.90
CA ASP A 143 0.24 -6.38 11.08
C ASP A 143 -0.48 -6.50 9.72
N MET A 144 -0.16 -5.64 8.76
CA MET A 144 -0.68 -5.71 7.38
C MET A 144 -0.33 -7.02 6.69
N LEU A 145 0.85 -7.58 6.99
CA LEU A 145 1.25 -8.90 6.52
C LEU A 145 0.62 -10.05 7.30
N GLY A 146 -0.20 -9.82 8.34
CA GLY A 146 -0.79 -10.89 9.16
C GLY A 146 0.24 -11.72 9.92
N LEU A 147 1.35 -11.10 10.34
CA LEU A 147 2.48 -11.75 11.01
C LEU A 147 2.50 -11.51 12.53
N ARG A 148 1.39 -11.02 13.11
CA ARG A 148 1.30 -10.73 14.56
C ARG A 148 1.68 -11.92 15.44
N SER A 149 1.28 -13.14 15.03
CA SER A 149 1.60 -14.38 15.76
C SER A 149 3.10 -14.75 15.77
N LYS A 150 3.93 -14.08 14.96
CA LYS A 150 5.38 -14.24 14.98
C LYS A 150 6.06 -13.27 15.96
N ILE A 151 5.36 -12.23 16.40
CA ILE A 151 5.86 -11.28 17.40
C ILE A 151 5.82 -11.97 18.75
N SER A 152 6.97 -12.07 19.41
CA SER A 152 7.08 -12.64 20.77
C SER A 152 7.45 -11.57 21.80
N ILE A 153 8.16 -10.52 21.35
CA ILE A 153 8.62 -9.42 22.20
C ILE A 153 8.36 -8.09 21.49
N ILE A 154 7.89 -7.09 22.23
CA ILE A 154 7.73 -5.71 21.74
C ILE A 154 8.43 -4.73 22.68
N ASP A 155 9.12 -3.74 22.13
CA ASP A 155 9.55 -2.57 22.88
C ASP A 155 8.49 -1.46 22.78
N SER A 156 8.63 -0.40 23.59
CA SER A 156 7.75 0.78 23.56
C SER A 156 6.27 0.39 23.63
N SER A 157 5.96 -0.64 24.42
CA SER A 157 4.67 -1.35 24.40
C SER A 157 3.47 -0.44 24.66
N ASP A 158 3.68 0.62 25.43
CA ASP A 158 2.64 1.59 25.75
C ASP A 158 2.26 2.42 24.52
N PHE A 159 3.21 2.71 23.62
CA PHE A 159 2.96 3.57 22.47
C PHE A 159 2.34 2.83 21.27
N ILE A 160 2.14 1.51 21.35
CA ILE A 160 1.53 0.73 20.27
C ILE A 160 0.04 1.05 20.15
N SER A 161 -0.38 1.48 18.96
CA SER A 161 -1.76 1.82 18.63
C SER A 161 -2.50 0.70 17.91
N SER A 162 -1.84 -0.38 17.46
CA SER A 162 -2.51 -1.57 16.91
C SER A 162 -3.36 -2.28 17.98
N PRO A 163 -4.70 -2.32 17.85
CA PRO A 163 -5.58 -2.99 18.81
C PRO A 163 -5.22 -4.46 19.03
N CYS A 164 -4.89 -5.17 17.96
CA CYS A 164 -4.64 -6.61 18.05
C CYS A 164 -3.30 -6.94 18.68
N VAL A 165 -2.29 -6.09 18.50
CA VAL A 165 -1.01 -6.24 19.21
C VAL A 165 -1.16 -5.90 20.69
N GLN A 166 -1.93 -4.87 21.02
CA GLN A 166 -2.30 -4.59 22.42
C GLN A 166 -3.04 -5.79 23.04
N LEU A 167 -4.02 -6.39 22.35
CA LEU A 167 -4.74 -7.57 22.85
C LEU A 167 -3.82 -8.77 23.09
N LEU A 168 -2.90 -9.04 22.17
CA LEU A 168 -1.92 -10.12 22.30
C LEU A 168 -0.89 -9.87 23.41
N ARG A 169 -0.57 -8.61 23.70
CA ARG A 169 0.23 -8.22 24.88
C ARG A 169 -0.57 -8.45 26.15
N ASP A 170 -1.80 -7.93 26.21
CA ASP A 170 -2.65 -7.97 27.40
C ASP A 170 -2.98 -9.41 27.83
N ASN A 171 -3.05 -10.35 26.88
CA ASN A 171 -3.28 -11.77 27.16
C ASN A 171 -1.99 -12.61 27.38
N GLY A 172 -0.81 -11.98 27.33
CA GLY A 172 0.48 -12.62 27.55
C GLY A 172 1.07 -13.39 26.36
N SER A 173 0.46 -13.34 25.18
CA SER A 173 1.03 -13.93 23.95
C SER A 173 2.27 -13.18 23.45
N ILE A 174 2.32 -11.87 23.71
CA ILE A 174 3.46 -10.99 23.42
C ILE A 174 4.00 -10.43 24.74
N THR A 175 5.30 -10.53 24.95
CA THR A 175 5.98 -9.99 26.14
C THR A 175 6.50 -8.57 25.88
N ALA A 176 6.32 -7.64 26.81
CA ALA A 176 7.00 -6.35 26.74
C ALA A 176 8.51 -6.51 27.02
N LEU A 177 9.34 -5.82 26.25
CA LEU A 177 10.79 -5.78 26.48
C LEU A 177 11.06 -5.17 27.85
N SER A 178 11.95 -5.79 28.61
CA SER A 178 12.34 -5.32 29.93
C SER A 178 13.11 -4.01 29.82
N PRO A 179 12.82 -3.00 30.65
CA PRO A 179 13.63 -1.78 30.71
C PRO A 179 15.02 -2.04 31.33
N VAL A 180 15.19 -3.16 32.02
CA VAL A 180 16.49 -3.60 32.54
C VAL A 180 17.29 -4.28 31.42
N ALA A 181 18.41 -3.67 31.02
CA ALA A 181 19.22 -4.10 29.86
C ALA A 181 19.67 -5.58 29.91
N ALA A 182 20.05 -6.09 31.09
CA ALA A 182 20.45 -7.50 31.24
C ALA A 182 19.28 -8.46 30.92
N ASN A 183 18.09 -8.16 31.44
CA ASN A 183 16.88 -8.94 31.18
C ASN A 183 16.44 -8.79 29.71
N ALA A 184 16.55 -7.59 29.14
CA ALA A 184 16.27 -7.36 27.72
C ALA A 184 17.17 -8.23 26.83
N ALA A 185 18.47 -8.29 27.12
CA ALA A 185 19.41 -9.14 26.40
C ALA A 185 19.02 -10.64 26.50
N THR A 186 18.56 -11.09 27.68
CA THR A 186 18.04 -12.46 27.86
C THR A 186 16.75 -12.69 27.08
N GLN A 187 15.81 -11.74 27.03
CA GLN A 187 14.60 -11.87 26.24
C GLN A 187 14.93 -11.94 24.74
N LEU A 188 15.76 -11.04 24.24
CA LEU A 188 16.13 -10.95 22.83
C LEU A 188 16.94 -12.16 22.33
N SER A 189 17.60 -12.92 23.20
CA SER A 189 18.28 -14.17 22.80
C SER A 189 17.33 -15.33 22.50
N THR A 190 16.04 -15.21 22.84
CA THR A 190 15.00 -16.23 22.60
C THR A 190 14.37 -16.18 21.21
N VAL A 191 14.69 -15.15 20.41
CA VAL A 191 14.13 -14.91 19.08
C VAL A 191 15.22 -14.97 18.00
N SER A 192 14.82 -15.31 16.77
CA SER A 192 15.76 -15.43 15.64
C SER A 192 15.86 -14.14 14.81
N LEU A 193 15.02 -13.14 15.10
CA LEU A 193 14.99 -11.85 14.44
C LEU A 193 14.65 -10.76 15.45
N VAL A 194 15.40 -9.67 15.44
CA VAL A 194 15.13 -8.44 16.18
C VAL A 194 15.07 -7.32 15.15
N ILE A 195 13.90 -6.69 14.98
CA ILE A 195 13.64 -5.72 13.90
C ILE A 195 13.03 -4.42 14.43
N GLY A 196 13.18 -3.32 13.70
CA GLY A 196 12.49 -2.06 13.98
C GLY A 196 13.29 -1.03 14.77
N ALA A 197 14.53 -1.33 15.12
CA ALA A 197 15.45 -0.30 15.60
C ALA A 197 15.96 0.54 14.43
N SER A 198 16.03 1.87 14.60
CA SER A 198 16.64 2.78 13.62
C SER A 198 18.12 2.48 13.41
N THR A 199 18.80 2.01 14.45
CA THR A 199 20.16 1.46 14.40
C THR A 199 20.17 0.05 14.95
N ALA A 200 20.56 -0.92 14.14
CA ALA A 200 20.75 -2.29 14.58
C ALA A 200 21.91 -2.39 15.59
N ASP A 201 21.76 -3.21 16.64
CA ASP A 201 22.90 -3.68 17.41
C ASP A 201 23.85 -4.49 16.50
N THR A 202 25.00 -3.90 16.16
CA THR A 202 25.99 -4.49 15.27
C THR A 202 26.70 -5.70 15.87
N THR A 203 26.61 -5.90 17.20
CA THR A 203 27.17 -7.05 17.89
C THR A 203 26.28 -8.29 17.79
N LYS A 204 25.04 -8.15 17.30
CA LYS A 204 24.04 -9.22 17.24
C LYS A 204 23.71 -9.59 15.80
N GLN A 205 23.91 -10.87 15.47
CA GLN A 205 23.57 -11.40 14.14
C GLN A 205 22.06 -11.42 13.86
N THR A 206 21.22 -11.40 14.89
CA THR A 206 19.75 -11.39 14.77
C THR A 206 19.15 -10.00 14.55
N SER A 207 19.96 -8.94 14.70
CA SER A 207 19.51 -7.55 14.68
C SER A 207 19.44 -6.99 13.26
N VAL A 208 18.31 -6.41 12.89
CA VAL A 208 17.99 -5.86 11.56
C VAL A 208 17.50 -4.43 11.70
N SER A 209 18.19 -3.47 11.07
CA SER A 209 17.70 -2.10 10.99
C SER A 209 16.61 -1.96 9.93
N THR A 210 15.71 -1.03 10.18
CA THR A 210 14.67 -0.63 9.23
C THR A 210 14.77 0.87 8.99
N SER A 211 14.58 1.27 7.73
CA SER A 211 14.73 2.68 7.33
C SER A 211 13.52 3.17 6.53
N ALA A 212 12.34 2.62 6.84
CA ALA A 212 11.12 2.91 6.10
C ALA A 212 10.69 4.38 6.24
N GLU A 213 10.97 5.00 7.38
CA GLU A 213 10.63 6.38 7.69
C GLU A 213 11.62 7.38 7.06
N GLN A 214 12.82 6.92 6.73
CA GLN A 214 13.85 7.70 6.05
C GLN A 214 13.69 7.67 4.53
N ASP A 215 12.92 6.72 3.97
CA ASP A 215 12.68 6.69 2.53
C ASP A 215 11.83 7.91 2.13
N PRO A 216 12.33 8.80 1.27
CA PRO A 216 11.81 10.16 1.19
C PRO A 216 10.39 10.29 0.62
N GLY A 217 10.00 9.40 -0.30
CA GLY A 217 8.72 9.47 -1.01
C GLY A 217 7.59 8.71 -0.31
N SER A 218 6.34 9.17 -0.45
CA SER A 218 5.16 8.52 0.12
C SER A 218 5.06 7.03 -0.23
N LEU A 219 5.00 6.69 -1.53
CA LEU A 219 4.95 5.29 -1.96
C LEU A 219 6.25 4.53 -1.67
N ASN A 220 7.40 5.21 -1.61
CA ASN A 220 8.64 4.57 -1.22
C ASN A 220 8.54 3.95 0.18
N ARG A 221 7.99 4.71 1.14
CA ARG A 221 7.76 4.24 2.51
C ARG A 221 6.85 3.02 2.49
N ALA A 222 5.69 3.12 1.81
CA ALA A 222 4.73 2.04 1.71
C ALA A 222 5.31 0.72 1.18
N GLU A 223 6.25 0.78 0.24
CA GLU A 223 6.86 -0.39 -0.38
C GLU A 223 7.78 -1.18 0.55
N TRP A 224 8.21 -0.62 1.68
CA TRP A 224 8.98 -1.36 2.68
C TRP A 224 8.24 -2.61 3.18
N ILE A 225 6.94 -2.74 2.96
CA ILE A 225 6.22 -4.01 3.18
C ILE A 225 6.87 -5.19 2.46
N ASN A 226 7.45 -4.97 1.28
CA ASN A 226 8.21 -5.99 0.55
C ASN A 226 9.48 -6.39 1.32
N PHE A 227 10.21 -5.44 1.93
CA PHE A 227 11.37 -5.72 2.80
C PHE A 227 10.96 -6.60 4.00
N TYR A 228 9.88 -6.28 4.71
CA TYR A 228 9.44 -7.10 5.84
C TYR A 228 9.04 -8.50 5.39
N SER A 229 8.38 -8.62 4.24
CA SER A 229 7.87 -9.90 3.72
C SER A 229 8.95 -10.95 3.46
N THR A 230 10.18 -10.52 3.13
CA THR A 230 11.26 -11.45 2.79
C THR A 230 11.69 -12.30 3.97
N PHE A 231 11.53 -11.83 5.21
CA PHE A 231 11.87 -12.63 6.39
C PHE A 231 10.88 -13.77 6.67
N PHE A 232 9.72 -13.79 6.00
CA PHE A 232 8.62 -14.69 6.31
C PHE A 232 8.06 -15.45 5.10
N ASN A 233 8.67 -15.29 3.92
CA ASN A 233 8.22 -15.93 2.66
C ASN A 233 6.77 -15.59 2.28
N VAL A 234 6.35 -14.35 2.56
CA VAL A 234 4.99 -13.85 2.26
C VAL A 234 5.01 -12.74 1.21
N GLU A 235 5.95 -12.79 0.27
CA GLU A 235 6.09 -11.81 -0.81
C GLU A 235 4.82 -11.66 -1.66
N ASP A 236 4.08 -12.74 -1.90
CA ASP A 236 2.81 -12.73 -2.63
C ASP A 236 1.79 -11.77 -1.99
N ARG A 237 1.69 -11.83 -0.65
CA ARG A 237 0.82 -10.98 0.15
C ARG A 237 1.29 -9.53 0.13
N ALA A 238 2.59 -9.31 0.28
CA ALA A 238 3.20 -7.98 0.27
C ALA A 238 2.99 -7.27 -1.07
N ILE A 239 3.25 -7.97 -2.18
CA ILE A 239 3.03 -7.49 -3.55
C ILE A 239 1.56 -7.11 -3.74
N GLY A 240 0.64 -7.99 -3.30
CA GLY A 240 -0.80 -7.72 -3.39
C GLY A 240 -1.23 -6.47 -2.62
N ILE A 241 -0.75 -6.32 -1.39
CA ILE A 241 -1.02 -5.16 -0.53
C ILE A 241 -0.45 -3.88 -1.14
N PHE A 242 0.83 -3.88 -1.51
CA PHE A 242 1.48 -2.71 -2.08
C PHE A 242 0.83 -2.27 -3.40
N LYS A 243 0.50 -3.22 -4.28
CA LYS A 243 -0.25 -2.93 -5.51
C LYS A 243 -1.62 -2.29 -5.22
N GLY A 244 -2.29 -2.74 -4.16
CA GLY A 244 -3.52 -2.13 -3.67
C GLY A 244 -3.31 -0.67 -3.27
N ILE A 245 -2.28 -0.39 -2.47
CA ILE A 245 -1.90 0.97 -2.04
C ILE A 245 -1.60 1.86 -3.25
N VAL A 246 -0.76 1.41 -4.19
CA VAL A 246 -0.42 2.17 -5.40
C VAL A 246 -1.68 2.49 -6.23
N SER A 247 -2.57 1.51 -6.41
CA SER A 247 -3.82 1.68 -7.15
C SER A 247 -4.76 2.67 -6.46
N ASN A 248 -4.91 2.57 -5.14
CA ASN A 248 -5.74 3.48 -4.36
C ASN A 248 -5.17 4.90 -4.39
N TYR A 249 -3.87 5.06 -4.17
CA TYR A 249 -3.18 6.35 -4.23
C TYR A 249 -3.40 7.04 -5.57
N ALA A 250 -3.19 6.33 -6.68
CA ALA A 250 -3.42 6.86 -8.02
C ALA A 250 -4.89 7.26 -8.25
N CYS A 251 -5.84 6.46 -7.76
CA CYS A 251 -7.27 6.76 -7.87
C CYS A 251 -7.67 8.00 -7.04
N PHE A 252 -7.24 8.08 -5.78
CA PHE A 252 -7.52 9.23 -4.91
C PHE A 252 -6.94 10.52 -5.46
N ARG A 253 -5.70 10.48 -5.95
CA ARG A 253 -5.07 11.63 -6.62
C ARG A 253 -5.91 12.16 -7.79
N GLN A 254 -6.55 11.28 -8.56
CA GLN A 254 -7.44 11.70 -9.66
C GLN A 254 -8.74 12.33 -9.15
N LEU A 255 -9.27 11.86 -8.00
CA LEU A 255 -10.48 12.42 -7.39
C LEU A 255 -10.26 13.78 -6.71
N ALA A 256 -9.04 14.07 -6.29
CA ALA A 256 -8.69 15.31 -5.60
C ALA A 256 -8.83 16.58 -6.47
N VAL A 257 -8.93 16.42 -7.80
CA VAL A 257 -8.89 17.53 -8.78
C VAL A 257 -10.31 17.86 -9.26
N VAL A 258 -10.93 18.89 -8.67
CA VAL A 258 -12.26 19.36 -9.14
C VAL A 258 -12.45 20.89 -9.10
N ASP A 259 -11.55 21.66 -8.48
CA ASP A 259 -11.64 23.13 -8.39
C ASP A 259 -10.45 23.83 -9.07
N THR A 260 -10.68 25.06 -9.53
CA THR A 260 -9.70 25.91 -10.23
C THR A 260 -8.75 26.62 -9.28
N THR A 261 -9.12 26.84 -8.01
CA THR A 261 -8.26 27.49 -7.01
C THR A 261 -7.80 26.49 -5.95
N LYS A 262 -6.47 26.31 -5.83
CA LYS A 262 -5.87 25.37 -4.86
C LYS A 262 -5.49 26.09 -3.57
N PRO A 263 -5.87 25.60 -2.38
CA PRO A 263 -5.41 26.17 -1.12
C PRO A 263 -3.93 25.88 -0.90
N VAL A 264 -3.23 26.81 -0.23
CA VAL A 264 -1.86 26.65 0.23
C VAL A 264 -1.85 25.99 1.61
N LEU A 265 -1.12 24.88 1.74
CA LEU A 265 -1.02 24.09 2.97
C LEU A 265 0.42 24.08 3.48
N ALA A 266 0.60 24.37 4.78
CA ALA A 266 1.88 24.25 5.47
C ALA A 266 1.83 23.16 6.56
N TRP A 267 2.92 22.39 6.64
CA TRP A 267 3.19 21.48 7.75
C TRP A 267 4.08 22.22 8.73
N VAL A 268 3.62 22.37 9.97
CA VAL A 268 4.23 23.29 10.94
C VAL A 268 4.55 22.57 12.24
N VAL A 269 5.63 22.99 12.89
CA VAL A 269 6.09 22.42 14.15
C VAL A 269 6.50 23.53 15.09
N TYR A 270 6.08 23.46 16.34
CA TYR A 270 6.63 24.22 17.44
C TYR A 270 7.43 23.30 18.36
N ASP A 271 8.67 23.69 18.64
CA ASP A 271 9.52 23.05 19.64
C ASP A 271 9.60 23.97 20.86
N ALA A 272 9.12 23.48 22.00
CA ALA A 272 9.24 24.21 23.26
C ALA A 272 10.69 24.25 23.75
N PRO A 273 11.08 25.27 24.54
CA PRO A 273 12.36 25.28 25.25
C PRO A 273 12.56 23.97 26.03
N SER A 274 13.69 23.30 25.80
CA SER A 274 14.10 22.09 26.50
C SER A 274 15.62 21.94 26.49
N ASP A 275 16.14 21.00 27.29
CA ASP A 275 17.56 20.68 27.31
C ASP A 275 18.08 20.20 25.93
N PHE A 276 17.19 19.69 25.08
CA PHE A 276 17.54 19.20 23.74
C PHE A 276 17.70 20.30 22.68
N ASN A 277 17.26 21.53 22.97
CA ASN A 277 17.34 22.65 22.02
C ASN A 277 17.92 23.93 22.65
N ASN A 278 18.86 23.76 23.58
CA ASN A 278 19.53 24.86 24.29
C ASN A 278 18.51 25.79 24.98
N ASN A 279 17.43 25.21 25.52
CA ASN A 279 16.35 25.91 26.19
C ASN A 279 15.76 27.07 25.36
N THR A 280 15.69 26.90 24.04
CA THR A 280 15.23 27.93 23.09
C THR A 280 14.05 27.41 22.29
N ALA A 281 12.97 28.18 22.27
CA ALA A 281 11.80 27.86 21.45
C ALA A 281 12.12 28.02 19.95
N SER A 282 11.51 27.18 19.11
CA SER A 282 11.54 27.41 17.67
C SER A 282 10.26 27.02 16.96
N TRP A 283 10.00 27.70 15.85
CA TRP A 283 8.91 27.42 14.93
C TRP A 283 9.51 27.00 13.59
N SER A 284 9.00 25.93 13.02
CA SER A 284 9.55 25.35 11.81
C SER A 284 8.46 24.94 10.82
N ILE A 285 8.84 24.89 9.54
CA ILE A 285 8.03 24.35 8.46
C ILE A 285 8.67 23.03 8.05
N ALA A 286 7.91 21.94 8.10
CA ALA A 286 8.42 20.63 7.78
C ALA A 286 8.45 20.40 6.26
N ASP A 287 9.63 20.08 5.71
CA ASP A 287 9.89 20.05 4.27
C ASP A 287 10.12 18.65 3.69
N ALA A 288 9.77 17.61 4.44
CA ALA A 288 9.91 16.22 4.02
C ALA A 288 9.18 15.95 2.68
N GLN A 289 9.84 15.21 1.78
CA GLN A 289 9.36 15.00 0.42
C GLN A 289 8.00 14.31 0.36
N TYR A 290 7.72 13.31 1.21
CA TYR A 290 6.41 12.65 1.22
C TYR A 290 5.27 13.62 1.57
N LYS A 291 5.49 14.62 2.44
CA LYS A 291 4.50 15.64 2.79
C LYS A 291 4.16 16.53 1.60
N LYS A 292 5.18 16.94 0.83
CA LYS A 292 5.02 17.69 -0.43
C LYS A 292 4.20 16.88 -1.43
N GLN A 293 4.58 15.62 -1.66
CA GLN A 293 3.88 14.73 -2.58
C GLN A 293 2.42 14.49 -2.19
N LEU A 294 2.15 14.23 -0.91
CA LEU A 294 0.78 14.05 -0.41
C LEU A 294 -0.05 15.33 -0.58
N THR A 295 0.51 16.49 -0.21
CA THR A 295 -0.17 17.79 -0.32
C THR A 295 -0.58 18.10 -1.76
N GLU A 296 0.34 17.89 -2.70
CA GLU A 296 0.07 18.10 -4.13
C GLU A 296 -0.92 17.07 -4.68
N ALA A 297 -0.80 15.81 -4.28
CA ALA A 297 -1.72 14.75 -4.67
C ALA A 297 -3.13 14.96 -4.11
N ALA A 298 -3.25 15.62 -2.95
CA ALA A 298 -4.52 15.99 -2.32
C ALA A 298 -5.18 17.23 -2.97
N GLY A 299 -4.55 17.84 -3.97
CA GLY A 299 -5.10 18.99 -4.70
C GLY A 299 -4.77 20.36 -4.09
N ALA A 300 -3.89 20.41 -3.09
CA ALA A 300 -3.37 21.66 -2.51
C ALA A 300 -2.02 22.05 -3.12
N VAL A 301 -1.55 23.25 -2.78
CA VAL A 301 -0.17 23.71 -3.02
C VAL A 301 0.59 23.60 -1.71
N TYR A 302 1.71 22.88 -1.72
CA TYR A 302 2.62 22.86 -0.57
C TYR A 302 3.26 24.24 -0.39
N PHE A 303 3.26 24.77 0.84
CA PHE A 303 3.90 26.03 1.16
C PHE A 303 5.43 25.91 1.08
N ASN A 304 6.00 26.37 -0.04
CA ASN A 304 7.43 26.29 -0.30
C ASN A 304 8.14 27.60 0.11
N THR A 305 9.18 27.48 0.93
CA THR A 305 10.02 28.60 1.39
C THR A 305 11.45 28.11 1.59
N SER A 306 12.42 29.01 1.43
CA SER A 306 13.84 28.73 1.70
C SER A 306 14.18 28.76 3.19
N GLN A 307 13.48 29.57 3.97
CA GLN A 307 13.65 29.62 5.43
C GLN A 307 12.66 28.68 6.09
N LEU A 308 13.17 27.63 6.72
CA LEU A 308 12.36 26.58 7.35
C LEU A 308 12.28 26.70 8.87
N LYS A 309 13.11 27.54 9.50
CA LYS A 309 13.19 27.68 10.96
C LYS A 309 13.20 29.14 11.38
N TYR A 310 12.51 29.41 12.48
CA TYR A 310 12.28 30.73 13.05
C TYR A 310 12.45 30.67 14.56
N THR A 311 12.98 31.75 15.14
CA THR A 311 13.23 31.88 16.59
C THR A 311 12.17 32.71 17.30
N THR A 312 11.23 33.30 16.56
CA THR A 312 10.09 34.03 17.12
C THR A 312 8.80 33.61 16.42
N SER A 313 7.69 33.61 17.16
CA SER A 313 6.36 33.33 16.58
C SER A 313 5.94 34.42 15.59
N SER A 314 6.27 35.68 15.84
CA SER A 314 5.91 36.81 14.97
C SER A 314 6.52 36.69 13.58
N ASP A 315 7.81 36.37 13.48
CA ASP A 315 8.49 36.20 12.20
C ASP A 315 7.95 34.98 11.45
N PHE A 316 7.71 33.88 12.17
CA PHE A 316 7.10 32.68 11.63
C PHE A 316 5.71 32.96 11.05
N LEU A 317 4.83 33.61 11.81
CA LEU A 317 3.48 33.94 11.39
C LEU A 317 3.46 34.92 10.20
N THR A 318 4.41 35.86 10.15
CA THR A 318 4.60 36.74 8.99
C THR A 318 4.97 35.94 7.75
N ALA A 319 5.86 34.96 7.88
CA ALA A 319 6.26 34.11 6.77
C ALA A 319 5.11 33.25 6.24
N ILE A 320 4.26 32.70 7.11
CA ILE A 320 3.13 31.85 6.71
C ILE A 320 1.82 32.62 6.47
N ALA A 321 1.85 33.95 6.36
CA ALA A 321 0.64 34.78 6.28
C ALA A 321 -0.28 34.45 5.08
N SER A 322 0.27 33.85 4.02
CA SER A 322 -0.46 33.43 2.82
C SER A 322 -1.11 32.05 2.91
N VAL A 323 -0.79 31.27 3.95
CA VAL A 323 -1.24 29.88 4.12
C VAL A 323 -2.75 29.82 4.41
N ASP A 324 -3.44 28.88 3.75
CA ASP A 324 -4.87 28.64 3.91
C ASP A 324 -5.17 27.53 4.94
N ILE A 325 -4.27 26.54 5.08
CA ILE A 325 -4.42 25.36 5.94
C ILE A 325 -3.10 25.06 6.66
N ILE A 326 -3.15 24.77 7.97
CA ILE A 326 -1.99 24.25 8.70
C ILE A 326 -2.24 22.82 9.21
N ILE A 327 -1.23 21.97 9.06
CA ILE A 327 -1.09 20.71 9.80
C ILE A 327 -0.04 20.93 10.87
N ASP A 328 -0.45 20.96 12.13
CA ASP A 328 0.41 21.11 13.30
C ASP A 328 0.88 19.74 13.81
N GLU A 329 2.19 19.52 13.74
CA GLU A 329 2.84 18.28 14.16
C GLU A 329 3.44 18.39 15.57
N THR A 330 3.24 19.53 16.25
CA THR A 330 3.78 19.80 17.60
C THR A 330 3.45 18.67 18.57
N PHE A 331 4.47 18.12 19.24
CA PHE A 331 4.29 16.96 20.10
C PHE A 331 3.41 17.26 21.34
N ILE A 332 3.59 18.43 21.94
CA ILE A 332 3.03 18.81 23.26
C ILE A 332 1.72 19.62 23.21
N ALA A 333 0.92 19.46 22.16
CA ALA A 333 -0.37 20.14 22.05
C ALA A 333 -1.53 19.13 22.01
N SER A 334 -2.63 19.46 22.68
CA SER A 334 -3.81 18.59 22.77
C SER A 334 -5.02 19.21 22.09
N ASP A 335 -5.20 20.52 22.21
CA ASP A 335 -6.35 21.23 21.66
C ASP A 335 -5.96 22.57 21.01
N ILE A 336 -6.96 23.30 20.52
CA ILE A 336 -6.76 24.58 19.84
C ILE A 336 -6.14 25.65 20.74
N SER A 337 -6.37 25.62 22.05
CA SER A 337 -5.80 26.57 23.01
C SER A 337 -4.29 26.37 23.11
N ASP A 338 -3.83 25.13 23.08
CA ASP A 338 -2.40 24.81 23.03
C ASP A 338 -1.77 25.30 21.73
N VAL A 339 -2.42 25.09 20.59
CA VAL A 339 -1.95 25.61 19.30
C VAL A 339 -1.85 27.14 19.35
N TYR A 340 -2.89 27.82 19.82
CA TYR A 340 -2.87 29.27 19.93
C TYR A 340 -1.76 29.78 20.83
N ARG A 341 -1.54 29.14 21.99
CA ARG A 341 -0.44 29.47 22.89
C ARG A 341 0.93 29.24 22.24
N ASN A 342 1.14 28.09 21.61
CA ASN A 342 2.41 27.70 21.00
C ASN A 342 2.80 28.64 19.85
N TYR A 343 1.84 29.10 19.05
CA TYR A 343 2.09 29.96 17.90
C TYR A 343 1.86 31.45 18.18
N GLY A 344 1.48 31.86 19.39
CA GLY A 344 1.17 33.26 19.72
C GLY A 344 -0.03 33.80 18.94
N LEU A 345 -1.02 32.96 18.69
CA LEU A 345 -2.25 33.29 17.97
C LEU A 345 -3.41 33.57 18.93
N THR A 346 -4.43 34.24 18.42
CA THR A 346 -5.73 34.42 19.08
C THR A 346 -6.86 33.89 18.18
N PRO A 347 -8.06 33.59 18.73
CA PRO A 347 -9.19 33.09 17.94
C PRO A 347 -9.65 34.04 16.82
N ASP A 348 -9.35 35.33 16.92
CA ASP A 348 -9.70 36.40 15.98
C ASP A 348 -8.54 36.81 15.06
N ALA A 349 -7.40 36.12 15.13
CA ALA A 349 -6.23 36.43 14.32
C ALA A 349 -6.56 36.47 12.81
N PRO A 350 -5.94 37.37 12.02
CA PRO A 350 -6.40 37.68 10.67
C PRO A 350 -6.12 36.59 9.62
N TYR A 351 -5.37 35.53 9.99
CA TYR A 351 -4.94 34.45 9.11
C TYR A 351 -6.10 33.60 8.62
N LYS A 352 -6.04 33.17 7.34
CA LYS A 352 -7.10 32.38 6.73
C LYS A 352 -7.32 31.03 7.42
N PHE A 353 -6.24 30.34 7.82
CA PHE A 353 -6.35 29.08 8.54
C PHE A 353 -7.04 29.22 9.91
N VAL A 354 -6.93 30.38 10.57
CA VAL A 354 -7.69 30.68 11.81
C VAL A 354 -9.15 30.98 11.47
N LYS A 355 -9.39 31.96 10.60
CA LYS A 355 -10.76 32.42 10.22
C LYS A 355 -11.63 31.29 9.67
N ASN A 356 -11.04 30.42 8.86
CA ASN A 356 -11.73 29.30 8.22
C ASN A 356 -11.68 28.01 9.05
N LYS A 357 -11.11 28.04 10.27
CA LYS A 357 -10.96 26.88 11.15
C LYS A 357 -10.26 25.69 10.46
N LYS A 358 -9.19 25.97 9.73
CA LYS A 358 -8.36 25.00 9.00
C LYS A 358 -7.04 24.73 9.72
N ILE A 359 -7.15 24.26 10.97
CA ILE A 359 -6.02 23.89 11.82
C ILE A 359 -6.19 22.43 12.21
N PHE A 360 -5.30 21.59 11.71
CA PHE A 360 -5.36 20.14 11.89
C PHE A 360 -4.14 19.65 12.64
N ARG A 361 -4.27 18.50 13.29
CA ARG A 361 -3.17 17.76 13.92
C ARG A 361 -3.17 16.32 13.46
N GLU A 362 -2.00 15.68 13.46
CA GLU A 362 -1.79 14.27 13.08
C GLU A 362 -2.04 13.26 14.24
N ASP A 363 -2.89 13.62 15.19
CA ASP A 363 -3.19 12.83 16.40
C ASP A 363 -4.65 12.33 16.44
N GLY A 364 -5.27 12.17 15.27
CA GLY A 364 -6.67 11.71 15.15
C GLY A 364 -6.91 10.30 15.69
N ILE A 365 -5.90 9.42 15.68
CA ILE A 365 -5.94 8.11 16.34
C ILE A 365 -4.74 7.98 17.29
N THR A 366 -5.01 7.57 18.53
CA THR A 366 -3.97 7.31 19.53
C THR A 366 -4.23 6.00 20.30
N SER A 367 -3.19 5.43 20.91
CA SER A 367 -3.34 4.41 21.96
C SER A 367 -3.94 5.04 23.23
N PRO A 368 -4.37 4.23 24.22
CA PRO A 368 -4.86 4.73 25.51
C PRO A 368 -3.84 5.59 26.29
N THR A 369 -2.56 5.47 25.97
CA THR A 369 -1.42 6.17 26.58
C THR A 369 -0.82 7.23 25.63
N ASP A 370 -1.60 7.71 24.66
CA ASP A 370 -1.26 8.77 23.69
C ASP A 370 -0.18 8.42 22.66
N GLY A 371 0.09 7.13 22.44
CA GLY A 371 0.91 6.67 21.30
C GLY A 371 0.20 6.96 19.98
N ARG A 372 0.78 7.78 19.10
CA ARG A 372 0.13 8.22 17.85
C ARG A 372 0.23 7.17 16.76
N ASP A 373 -0.91 6.78 16.21
CA ASP A 373 -1.00 5.86 15.06
C ASP A 373 -0.36 6.43 13.78
N TRP A 374 -0.13 7.74 13.75
CA TRP A 374 0.62 8.42 12.70
C TRP A 374 2.06 7.90 12.55
N PHE A 375 2.71 7.52 13.65
CA PHE A 375 4.05 6.94 13.61
C PHE A 375 4.03 5.43 13.32
N GLU A 376 2.84 4.85 13.17
CA GLU A 376 2.62 3.43 12.89
C GLU A 376 1.95 3.26 11.52
N ARG A 377 0.62 3.10 11.47
CA ARG A 377 -0.11 2.74 10.26
C ARG A 377 -0.06 3.81 9.17
N ALA A 378 0.07 5.09 9.51
CA ALA A 378 0.21 6.11 8.48
C ALA A 378 1.49 5.95 7.65
N VAL A 379 2.54 5.29 8.18
CA VAL A 379 3.80 5.06 7.45
C VAL A 379 3.58 4.16 6.22
N PRO A 380 3.01 2.93 6.33
CA PRO A 380 2.72 2.11 5.16
C PRO A 380 1.45 2.52 4.40
N MET A 381 0.43 3.08 5.06
CA MET A 381 -0.90 3.33 4.46
C MET A 381 -1.00 4.70 3.77
N GLN A 382 -0.08 4.98 2.85
CA GLN A 382 0.06 6.31 2.25
C GLN A 382 -1.09 6.67 1.29
N ASP A 383 -1.82 5.68 0.78
CA ASP A 383 -3.08 5.87 0.07
C ASP A 383 -4.21 6.36 0.99
N ALA A 384 -4.29 5.80 2.19
CA ALA A 384 -5.24 6.22 3.22
C ALA A 384 -4.93 7.62 3.75
N VAL A 385 -3.65 7.93 3.99
CA VAL A 385 -3.20 9.27 4.39
C VAL A 385 -3.56 10.30 3.31
N LEU A 386 -3.39 9.94 2.03
CA LEU A 386 -3.82 10.78 0.92
C LEU A 386 -5.34 11.02 0.93
N GLU A 387 -6.15 9.98 1.15
CA GLU A 387 -7.61 10.12 1.25
C GLU A 387 -8.02 11.09 2.37
N ASP A 388 -7.39 10.97 3.53
CA ASP A 388 -7.54 11.84 4.68
C ASP A 388 -7.19 13.30 4.35
N LEU A 389 -6.05 13.52 3.68
CA LEU A 389 -5.57 14.84 3.29
C LEU A 389 -6.44 15.48 2.20
N ILE A 390 -7.01 14.69 1.28
CA ILE A 390 -8.02 15.17 0.33
C ILE A 390 -9.21 15.79 1.07
N ASN A 391 -9.66 15.17 2.17
CA ASN A 391 -10.74 15.73 2.97
C ASN A 391 -10.33 17.01 3.74
N VAL A 392 -9.08 17.07 4.23
CA VAL A 392 -8.53 18.30 4.83
C VAL A 392 -8.60 19.47 3.85
N VAL A 393 -8.16 19.22 2.60
CA VAL A 393 -8.15 20.20 1.51
C VAL A 393 -9.57 20.55 1.07
N ASN A 394 -10.44 19.56 0.92
CA ASN A 394 -11.83 19.74 0.51
C ASN A 394 -12.76 18.78 1.27
N GLU A 395 -13.52 19.33 2.23
CA GLU A 395 -14.39 18.55 3.13
C GLU A 395 -15.53 17.81 2.40
N LYS A 396 -15.81 18.16 1.14
CA LYS A 396 -16.79 17.45 0.30
C LYS A 396 -16.23 16.17 -0.33
N LEU A 397 -14.91 15.99 -0.30
CA LEU A 397 -14.17 14.86 -0.86
C LEU A 397 -13.60 13.96 0.25
N PRO A 398 -13.33 12.68 -0.04
CA PRO A 398 -13.70 11.95 -1.28
C PRO A 398 -15.20 11.69 -1.39
N LYS A 399 -15.95 11.84 -0.28
CA LYS A 399 -17.40 11.76 -0.20
C LYS A 399 -17.91 12.57 0.99
N SER A 400 -19.20 12.90 0.97
CA SER A 400 -19.87 13.50 2.13
C SER A 400 -19.84 12.56 3.34
N GLY A 401 -19.63 13.12 4.53
CA GLY A 401 -19.59 12.39 5.79
C GLY A 401 -18.33 11.53 6.00
N TYR A 402 -17.29 11.71 5.18
CA TYR A 402 -16.00 11.06 5.38
C TYR A 402 -15.44 11.39 6.77
N GLN A 403 -14.96 10.35 7.47
CA GLN A 403 -14.35 10.48 8.79
C GLN A 403 -12.86 10.27 8.63
N ARG A 404 -12.10 11.34 8.86
CA ARG A 404 -10.63 11.30 8.83
C ARG A 404 -10.10 10.40 9.94
N LYS A 405 -8.98 9.76 9.68
CA LYS A 405 -8.28 8.88 10.63
C LYS A 405 -7.24 9.66 11.41
N TRP A 406 -6.29 10.28 10.72
CA TRP A 406 -5.11 10.89 11.32
C TRP A 406 -5.24 12.39 11.48
N PHE A 407 -5.88 13.09 10.54
CA PHE A 407 -5.99 14.55 10.62
C PHE A 407 -7.24 14.98 11.39
N ARG A 408 -7.02 15.44 12.63
CA ARG A 408 -8.04 15.95 13.54
C ARG A 408 -8.10 17.48 13.47
N ASN A 409 -9.26 18.05 13.19
CA ASN A 409 -9.46 19.49 13.16
C ASN A 409 -9.69 20.04 14.59
N VAL A 410 -8.62 20.55 15.19
CA VAL A 410 -8.70 21.12 16.55
C VAL A 410 -9.49 22.42 16.60
N ALA A 411 -9.55 23.20 15.52
CA ALA A 411 -10.33 24.44 15.47
C ALA A 411 -11.85 24.19 15.43
N LEU A 412 -12.28 22.97 15.08
CA LEU A 412 -13.67 22.52 15.19
C LEU A 412 -13.94 21.69 16.46
N GLY A 413 -12.94 21.49 17.32
CA GLY A 413 -13.08 20.70 18.55
C GLY A 413 -13.21 19.20 18.29
N GLU A 414 -12.70 18.68 17.17
CA GLU A 414 -12.71 17.25 16.91
C GLU A 414 -11.90 16.48 17.97
N THR A 415 -12.44 15.34 18.40
CA THR A 415 -11.85 14.48 19.44
C THR A 415 -10.95 13.42 18.83
N LYS A 416 -9.96 12.96 19.61
CA LYS A 416 -9.14 11.80 19.25
C LYS A 416 -9.99 10.52 19.26
N THR A 417 -9.67 9.58 18.38
CA THR A 417 -10.16 8.20 18.44
C THR A 417 -9.15 7.36 19.21
N ILE A 418 -9.59 6.72 20.29
CA ILE A 418 -8.73 5.82 21.07
C ILE A 418 -8.78 4.41 20.46
N SER A 419 -7.61 3.93 20.03
CA SER A 419 -7.37 2.59 19.50
C SER A 419 -6.87 1.69 20.62
N ALA A 420 -7.79 0.96 21.26
CA ALA A 420 -7.54 0.09 22.41
C ALA A 420 -7.64 -1.40 22.04
N SER A 421 -7.14 -2.29 22.90
CA SER A 421 -7.21 -3.75 22.67
C SER A 421 -8.62 -4.28 22.38
N ALA A 422 -9.64 -3.68 23.00
CA ALA A 422 -11.05 -4.02 22.75
C ALA A 422 -11.53 -3.76 21.31
N ASN A 423 -10.79 -2.98 20.51
CA ASN A 423 -11.11 -2.73 19.10
C ASN A 423 -10.58 -3.83 18.17
N CYS A 424 -9.85 -4.82 18.66
CA CYS A 424 -9.41 -5.95 17.85
C CYS A 424 -10.56 -6.92 17.58
N THR A 425 -10.89 -7.14 16.30
CA THR A 425 -11.96 -8.08 15.89
C THR A 425 -11.45 -9.49 15.66
N ASP A 426 -10.23 -9.64 15.11
CA ASP A 426 -9.56 -10.92 14.93
C ASP A 426 -8.03 -10.74 15.02
N PRO A 427 -7.37 -11.26 16.07
CA PRO A 427 -5.93 -11.11 16.24
C PRO A 427 -5.11 -11.86 15.18
N ASN A 428 -5.72 -12.79 14.45
CA ASN A 428 -5.08 -13.60 13.41
C ASN A 428 -5.29 -13.05 12.00
N ALA A 429 -6.32 -12.22 11.79
CA ALA A 429 -6.58 -11.63 10.48
C ALA A 429 -5.65 -10.45 10.20
N ALA A 430 -5.01 -10.44 9.02
CA ALA A 430 -4.19 -9.32 8.58
C ALA A 430 -5.00 -8.00 8.56
N THR A 431 -4.36 -6.90 8.96
CA THR A 431 -4.97 -5.58 8.75
C THR A 431 -5.11 -5.32 7.27
N THR A 432 -6.35 -5.11 6.84
CA THR A 432 -6.71 -5.02 5.44
C THR A 432 -6.73 -3.56 5.01
N VAL A 433 -5.98 -3.24 3.96
CA VAL A 433 -5.87 -1.89 3.37
C VAL A 433 -7.25 -1.28 3.09
N CYS A 434 -8.27 -2.08 2.75
CA CYS A 434 -9.62 -1.62 2.42
C CYS A 434 -10.69 -1.84 3.51
N ASN A 435 -10.40 -2.48 4.65
CA ASN A 435 -11.43 -2.75 5.69
C ASN A 435 -11.63 -1.62 6.70
N LEU A 436 -10.89 -0.51 6.61
CA LEU A 436 -11.13 0.65 7.46
C LEU A 436 -12.29 1.55 6.99
N ASN A 437 -13.37 0.95 6.45
CA ASN A 437 -14.58 1.60 5.93
C ASN A 437 -14.38 2.52 4.69
N TYR A 438 -13.59 2.08 3.72
CA TYR A 438 -13.45 2.77 2.43
C TYR A 438 -14.66 2.52 1.50
N GLY A 439 -15.82 3.06 1.87
CA GLY A 439 -17.02 3.03 1.04
C GLY A 439 -16.94 4.00 -0.14
N GLY A 440 -15.97 3.81 -1.04
CA GLY A 440 -15.70 4.68 -2.19
C GLY A 440 -15.24 3.90 -3.43
N ARG A 441 -15.30 4.53 -4.61
CA ARG A 441 -14.97 3.93 -5.92
C ARG A 441 -13.53 3.38 -6.02
N CYS A 442 -12.59 3.91 -5.24
CA CYS A 442 -11.17 3.55 -5.32
C CYS A 442 -10.82 2.25 -4.60
N CYS A 443 -11.39 1.99 -3.42
CA CYS A 443 -11.05 0.82 -2.59
C CYS A 443 -11.87 -0.43 -2.90
N ARG A 444 -12.58 -0.47 -4.05
CA ARG A 444 -13.15 -1.72 -4.53
C ARG A 444 -12.00 -2.54 -5.13
N PRO A 445 -11.63 -3.71 -4.57
CA PRO A 445 -10.90 -4.67 -5.36
C PRO A 445 -11.77 -4.91 -6.58
N ARG A 446 -11.31 -4.49 -7.76
CA ARG A 446 -11.96 -4.84 -9.02
C ARG A 446 -11.67 -6.32 -9.26
N LEU A 447 -12.20 -7.19 -8.40
CA LEU A 447 -12.53 -8.55 -8.76
C LEU A 447 -13.55 -8.38 -9.87
N ARG A 448 -13.08 -8.35 -11.12
CA ARG A 448 -13.99 -8.56 -12.24
C ARG A 448 -14.67 -9.88 -11.95
N THR A 449 -15.93 -9.84 -11.57
CA THR A 449 -16.72 -11.06 -11.50
C THR A 449 -16.69 -11.68 -12.89
N LEU A 450 -16.68 -13.01 -12.97
CA LEU A 450 -16.74 -13.75 -14.24
C LEU A 450 -17.85 -13.23 -15.16
N THR A 451 -18.91 -12.66 -14.57
CA THR A 451 -20.04 -12.01 -15.24
C THR A 451 -19.64 -10.73 -16.00
N GLU A 452 -18.78 -9.87 -15.43
CA GLU A 452 -18.31 -8.65 -16.09
C GLU A 452 -17.21 -8.92 -17.13
N GLN A 453 -16.37 -9.93 -16.92
CA GLN A 453 -15.47 -10.44 -17.97
C GLN A 453 -16.28 -10.94 -19.18
N LYS A 454 -17.34 -11.71 -18.95
CA LYS A 454 -18.25 -12.16 -20.03
C LYS A 454 -18.94 -10.99 -20.74
N ALA A 455 -19.31 -9.92 -20.03
CA ALA A 455 -19.90 -8.72 -20.64
C ALA A 455 -18.90 -7.94 -21.51
N SER A 456 -17.65 -7.78 -21.05
CA SER A 456 -16.57 -7.14 -21.82
C SER A 456 -16.19 -7.95 -23.07
N THR A 457 -16.15 -9.28 -22.96
CA THR A 457 -15.88 -10.17 -24.11
C THR A 457 -17.06 -10.18 -25.08
N ARG A 458 -18.32 -10.12 -24.61
CA ARG A 458 -19.49 -9.97 -25.49
C ARG A 458 -19.51 -8.64 -26.23
N LEU A 459 -19.14 -7.54 -25.57
CA LEU A 459 -19.03 -6.22 -26.21
C LEU A 459 -17.90 -6.18 -27.24
N LYS A 460 -16.73 -6.75 -26.94
CA LYS A 460 -15.63 -6.89 -27.92
C LYS A 460 -16.00 -7.80 -29.09
N LYS A 461 -16.72 -8.89 -28.84
CA LYS A 461 -17.23 -9.79 -29.89
C LYS A 461 -18.23 -9.10 -30.81
N LYS A 462 -19.18 -8.33 -30.23
CA LYS A 462 -20.18 -7.57 -31.01
C LYS A 462 -19.53 -6.46 -31.84
N TYR A 463 -18.46 -5.83 -31.34
CA TYR A 463 -17.66 -4.85 -32.09
C TYR A 463 -16.90 -5.49 -33.26
N PHE A 464 -16.28 -6.66 -33.06
CA PHE A 464 -15.59 -7.40 -34.11
C PHE A 464 -16.55 -8.01 -35.16
N GLU A 465 -17.70 -8.53 -34.72
CA GLU A 465 -18.75 -9.03 -35.63
C GLU A 465 -19.30 -7.90 -36.51
N ASN A 466 -19.49 -6.69 -35.96
CA ASN A 466 -19.91 -5.53 -36.75
C ASN A 466 -18.82 -5.07 -37.76
N GLN A 467 -17.53 -5.06 -37.37
CA GLN A 467 -16.45 -4.73 -38.31
C GLN A 467 -16.31 -5.75 -39.45
N ILE A 468 -16.52 -7.04 -39.17
CA ILE A 468 -16.49 -8.09 -40.21
C ILE A 468 -17.67 -7.94 -41.17
N VAL A 469 -18.85 -7.57 -40.68
CA VAL A 469 -20.03 -7.32 -41.54
C VAL A 469 -19.84 -6.07 -42.41
N GLU A 470 -19.26 -4.99 -41.87
CA GLU A 470 -18.91 -3.80 -42.67
C GLU A 470 -17.85 -4.11 -43.73
N TYR A 471 -16.81 -4.87 -43.38
CA TYR A 471 -15.75 -5.25 -44.31
C TYR A 471 -16.25 -6.18 -45.42
N LEU A 472 -17.11 -7.16 -45.10
CA LEU A 472 -17.73 -8.04 -46.10
C LEU A 472 -18.74 -7.30 -46.98
N SER A 473 -19.48 -6.33 -46.44
CA SER A 473 -20.39 -5.49 -47.24
C SER A 473 -19.64 -4.59 -48.23
N ALA A 474 -18.45 -4.09 -47.86
CA ALA A 474 -17.60 -3.30 -48.74
C ALA A 474 -16.96 -4.14 -49.87
N VAL A 475 -16.60 -5.40 -49.58
CA VAL A 475 -16.02 -6.33 -50.57
C VAL A 475 -17.07 -6.82 -51.58
N ILE A 476 -18.33 -7.03 -51.16
CA ILE A 476 -19.42 -7.45 -52.05
C ILE A 476 -19.89 -6.33 -53.00
N LEU A 477 -19.66 -5.06 -52.65
CA LEU A 477 -19.98 -3.91 -53.50
C LEU A 477 -18.86 -3.55 -54.51
N THR A 478 -17.71 -4.23 -54.44
CA THR A 478 -16.54 -3.97 -55.29
C THR A 478 -16.13 -5.15 -56.17
N THR A 479 -16.98 -6.19 -56.25
CA THR A 479 -16.93 -7.32 -57.19
C THR A 479 -18.27 -7.47 -57.87
#